data_AF-A0A2T2XVA3-F1
#
_entry.id   AF-A0A2T2XVA3-F1
#
_cell.length_a   1.000
_cell.length_b   1.000
_cell.length_c   1.000
_cell.angle_alpha   90.00
_cell.angle_beta   90.00
_cell.angle_gamma   90.00
#
_symmetry.space_group_name_H-M   'P 1'
#
loop_
_entity.id
_entity.type
_entity.pdbx_description
1 polymer ?
#
loop_
_entity_poly.entity_id
_entity_poly.type
_entity_poly.pdbx_seq_one_letter_code
_entity_poly.pdbx_strand_id
1 'polypeptide(L)'
;MEWGCIKCGVAIPQEREFCDICEEKHFRKIGGFLFLPLIGLVVTAAGYLFAMTDAFKFMAENYTHLNVSAKTFFALSLAIYAVEFLFSLTVLSFFLRKKRFLPKLYILFLISIVVTMSLNLYMLYRLIPGVNIGYNELVPVFRNVISAFIWIPYFITSVRVKRTFIR
;
A
#
# COMPACT_ATOMS: atom_id res chain seq x y z
N MET A 1 -20.15 -33.10 23.98
CA MET A 1 -19.88 -32.98 22.53
C MET A 1 -18.41 -32.71 22.38
N GLU A 2 -17.65 -33.68 21.84
CA GLU A 2 -16.22 -33.50 21.57
C GLU A 2 -16.08 -32.57 20.36
N TRP A 3 -15.37 -31.46 20.53
CA TRP A 3 -15.04 -30.55 19.43
C TRP A 3 -13.85 -31.12 18.67
N GLY A 4 -14.05 -31.46 17.40
CA GLY A 4 -13.01 -31.99 16.52
C GLY A 4 -12.49 -30.91 15.58
N CYS A 5 -11.22 -31.02 15.21
CA CYS A 5 -10.63 -30.21 14.15
C CYS A 5 -11.43 -30.35 12.86
N ILE A 6 -11.83 -29.22 12.27
CA ILE A 6 -12.67 -29.18 11.06
C ILE A 6 -12.06 -29.98 9.90
N LYS A 7 -10.72 -30.08 9.87
CA LYS A 7 -10.00 -30.68 8.75
C LYS A 7 -9.60 -32.15 8.95
N CYS A 8 -9.28 -32.56 10.17
CA CYS A 8 -8.75 -33.90 10.44
C CYS A 8 -9.48 -34.65 11.55
N GLY A 9 -10.50 -34.06 12.18
CA GLY A 9 -11.34 -34.70 13.19
C GLY A 9 -10.68 -34.94 14.56
N VAL A 10 -9.39 -34.62 14.73
CA VAL A 10 -8.69 -34.75 16.02
C VAL A 10 -9.35 -33.85 17.06
N ALA A 11 -9.55 -34.35 18.28
CA ALA A 11 -10.11 -33.59 19.39
C ALA A 11 -9.30 -32.32 19.69
N ILE A 12 -9.97 -31.18 19.78
CA ILE A 12 -9.38 -29.88 20.06
C ILE A 12 -10.24 -29.11 21.10
N PRO A 13 -9.65 -28.12 21.81
CA PRO A 13 -10.40 -27.23 22.68
C PRO A 13 -11.49 -26.47 21.89
N GLN A 14 -12.65 -26.21 22.51
CA GLN A 14 -13.78 -25.52 21.85
C GLN A 14 -13.45 -24.11 21.35
N GLU A 15 -12.39 -23.50 21.88
CA GLU A 15 -11.89 -22.19 21.46
C GLU A 15 -11.12 -22.20 20.13
N ARG A 16 -10.80 -23.39 19.59
CA ARG A 16 -10.01 -23.54 18.35
C ARG A 16 -10.80 -24.27 17.28
N GLU A 17 -10.54 -23.88 16.02
CA GLU A 17 -11.15 -24.50 14.84
C GLU A 17 -10.25 -25.58 14.20
N PHE A 18 -8.94 -25.49 14.40
CA PHE A 18 -7.93 -26.36 13.81
C PHE A 18 -6.96 -26.90 14.88
N CYS A 19 -6.48 -28.12 14.69
CA CYS A 19 -5.31 -28.62 15.43
C CYS A 19 -4.03 -27.91 14.94
N ASP A 20 -2.97 -27.88 15.76
CA ASP A 20 -1.75 -27.12 15.48
C ASP A 20 -1.14 -27.41 14.09
N ILE A 21 -1.17 -28.68 13.67
CA ILE A 21 -0.67 -29.14 12.37
C ILE A 21 -1.50 -28.59 11.21
N CYS A 22 -2.83 -28.67 11.33
CA CYS A 22 -3.74 -28.16 10.29
C CYS A 22 -3.72 -26.64 10.23
N GLU A 23 -3.60 -26.00 11.38
CA GLU A 23 -3.53 -24.56 11.54
C GLU A 23 -2.27 -23.99 10.86
N GLU A 24 -1.11 -24.62 11.09
CA GLU A 24 0.15 -24.25 10.43
C GLU A 24 0.08 -24.41 8.91
N LYS A 25 -0.53 -25.50 8.42
CA LYS A 25 -0.71 -25.72 6.98
C LYS A 25 -1.67 -24.70 6.35
N HIS A 26 -2.64 -24.20 7.11
CA HIS A 26 -3.59 -23.16 6.67
C HIS A 26 -2.92 -21.78 6.58
N PHE A 27 -2.17 -21.38 7.61
CA PHE A 27 -1.52 -20.05 7.65
C PHE A 27 -0.26 -19.90 6.79
N ARG A 28 0.28 -21.00 6.23
CA ARG A 28 1.35 -20.96 5.21
C ARG A 28 0.92 -20.30 3.90
N LYS A 29 -0.38 -20.21 3.60
CA LYS A 29 -0.89 -19.58 2.37
C LYS A 29 -1.28 -18.12 2.63
N ILE A 30 -1.08 -17.25 1.63
CA ILE A 30 -1.76 -15.96 1.60
C ILE A 30 -3.25 -16.27 1.41
N GLY A 31 -4.10 -15.72 2.25
CA GLY A 31 -5.54 -15.99 2.24
C GLY A 31 -6.34 -14.85 2.86
N GLY A 32 -7.65 -15.02 3.07
CA GLY A 32 -8.48 -14.18 3.94
C GLY A 32 -8.22 -12.66 3.80
N PHE A 33 -8.17 -11.95 4.93
CA PHE A 33 -8.00 -10.49 4.96
C PHE A 33 -6.65 -9.97 4.42
N LEU A 34 -5.68 -10.86 4.12
CA LEU A 34 -4.41 -10.47 3.49
C LEU A 34 -4.53 -10.24 1.98
N PHE A 35 -5.62 -10.68 1.35
CA PHE A 35 -5.88 -10.35 -0.07
C PHE A 35 -6.20 -8.88 -0.28
N LEU A 36 -6.85 -8.22 0.67
CA LEU A 36 -7.19 -6.79 0.56
C LEU A 36 -5.93 -5.90 0.48
N PRO A 37 -4.93 -6.02 1.38
CA PRO A 37 -3.64 -5.33 1.24
C PRO A 37 -2.92 -5.65 -0.07
N LEU A 38 -2.99 -6.90 -0.53
CA LEU A 38 -2.31 -7.34 -1.75
C LEU A 38 -2.94 -6.69 -3.00
N ILE A 39 -4.27 -6.72 -3.11
CA ILE A 39 -4.99 -6.08 -4.20
C ILE A 39 -4.77 -4.57 -4.15
N GLY A 40 -4.88 -3.96 -2.96
CA GLY A 40 -4.61 -2.53 -2.77
C GLY A 40 -3.21 -2.12 -3.22
N LEU A 41 -2.20 -2.95 -2.94
CA LEU A 41 -0.83 -2.73 -3.39
C LEU A 41 -0.69 -2.76 -4.91
N VAL A 42 -1.33 -3.72 -5.58
CA VAL A 42 -1.35 -3.82 -7.05
C VAL A 42 -2.06 -2.61 -7.68
N VAL A 43 -3.22 -2.23 -7.14
CA VAL A 43 -3.97 -1.05 -7.59
C VAL A 43 -3.15 0.22 -7.40
N THR A 44 -2.42 0.34 -6.28
CA THR A 44 -1.56 1.49 -6.01
C THR A 44 -0.38 1.56 -7.00
N ALA A 45 0.27 0.43 -7.28
CA ALA A 45 1.33 0.34 -8.27
C ALA A 45 0.84 0.78 -9.67
N ALA A 46 -0.33 0.31 -10.09
CA ALA A 46 -0.95 0.74 -11.33
C ALA A 46 -1.29 2.24 -11.31
N GLY A 47 -1.80 2.74 -10.17
CA GLY A 47 -2.09 4.17 -9.98
C GLY A 47 -0.87 5.06 -10.19
N TYR A 48 0.30 4.69 -9.66
CA TYR A 48 1.54 5.43 -9.89
C TYR A 48 1.99 5.40 -11.36
N LEU A 49 1.81 4.26 -12.04
CA LEU A 49 2.11 4.14 -13.47
C LEU A 49 1.24 5.11 -14.28
N PHE A 50 -0.07 5.15 -14.02
CA PHE A 50 -1.00 6.08 -14.68
C PHE A 50 -0.63 7.54 -14.40
N ALA A 51 -0.45 7.91 -13.12
CA ALA A 51 -0.06 9.26 -12.72
C ALA A 51 1.25 9.71 -13.39
N MET A 52 2.23 8.82 -13.51
CA MET A 52 3.47 9.09 -14.23
C MET A 52 3.23 9.33 -15.71
N THR A 53 2.44 8.50 -16.38
CA THR A 53 2.14 8.69 -17.81
C THR A 53 1.34 9.96 -18.08
N ASP A 54 0.39 10.32 -17.21
CA ASP A 54 -0.40 11.55 -17.35
C ASP A 54 0.46 12.79 -17.14
N ALA A 55 1.30 12.79 -16.09
CA ALA A 55 2.24 13.89 -15.83
C ALA A 55 3.25 14.06 -16.96
N PHE A 56 3.77 12.95 -17.50
CA PHE A 56 4.71 12.97 -18.62
C PHE A 56 4.07 13.51 -19.90
N LYS A 57 2.88 13.02 -20.27
CA LYS A 57 2.13 13.50 -21.44
C LYS A 57 1.83 14.98 -21.33
N PHE A 58 1.30 15.42 -20.18
CA PHE A 58 0.99 16.82 -19.94
C PHE A 58 2.22 17.72 -20.07
N MET A 59 3.35 17.30 -19.46
CA MET A 59 4.61 18.03 -19.56
C MET A 59 5.12 18.10 -21.01
N ALA A 60 5.07 16.99 -21.75
CA ALA A 60 5.57 16.91 -23.12
C ALA A 60 4.76 17.79 -24.09
N GLU A 61 3.44 17.76 -23.99
CA GLU A 61 2.53 18.54 -24.84
C GLU A 61 2.60 20.04 -24.56
N ASN A 62 2.81 20.44 -23.30
CA ASN A 62 2.76 21.83 -22.87
C ASN A 62 4.14 22.44 -22.57
N TYR A 63 5.24 21.73 -22.89
CA TYR A 63 6.59 22.06 -22.40
C TYR A 63 7.01 23.51 -22.68
N THR A 64 6.67 24.05 -23.84
CA THR A 64 7.00 25.42 -24.25
C THR A 64 6.17 26.49 -23.52
N HIS A 65 4.95 26.14 -23.11
CA HIS A 65 4.00 27.03 -22.46
C HIS A 65 4.09 27.02 -20.93
N LEU A 66 4.78 26.03 -20.35
CA LEU A 66 4.96 25.92 -18.91
C LEU A 66 6.02 26.91 -18.39
N ASN A 67 5.68 27.63 -17.33
CA ASN A 67 6.64 28.41 -16.57
C ASN A 67 7.62 27.50 -15.82
N VAL A 68 8.77 28.07 -15.42
CA VAL A 68 9.83 27.33 -14.72
C VAL A 68 9.30 26.60 -13.49
N SER A 69 8.51 27.24 -12.63
CA SER A 69 7.94 26.61 -11.43
C SER A 69 7.06 25.40 -11.75
N ALA A 70 6.25 25.47 -12.81
CA ALA A 70 5.41 24.36 -13.24
C ALA A 70 6.25 23.20 -13.78
N LYS A 71 7.31 23.48 -14.55
CA LYS A 71 8.27 22.45 -15.00
C LYS A 71 8.93 21.76 -13.81
N THR A 72 9.37 22.53 -12.81
CA THR A 72 9.95 22.00 -11.57
C THR A 72 8.95 21.12 -10.81
N PHE A 73 7.69 21.55 -10.68
CA PHE A 73 6.63 20.76 -10.08
C PHE A 73 6.50 19.39 -10.77
N PHE A 74 6.22 19.38 -12.07
CA PHE A 74 6.00 18.12 -12.79
C PHE A 74 7.24 17.22 -12.81
N ALA A 75 8.46 17.78 -12.87
CA ALA A 75 9.69 17.01 -12.80
C ALA A 75 9.86 16.33 -11.43
N LEU A 76 9.60 17.04 -10.34
CA LEU A 76 9.64 16.47 -8.98
C LEU A 76 8.52 15.44 -8.77
N SER A 77 7.30 15.71 -9.25
CA SER A 77 6.18 14.76 -9.18
C SER A 77 6.49 13.47 -9.93
N LEU A 78 7.06 13.55 -11.14
CA LEU A 78 7.52 12.39 -11.90
C LEU A 78 8.55 11.56 -11.13
N ALA A 79 9.54 12.22 -10.51
CA ALA A 79 10.53 11.54 -9.68
C ALA A 79 9.88 10.83 -8.48
N ILE A 80 8.94 11.48 -7.80
CA ILE A 80 8.18 10.89 -6.69
C ILE A 80 7.39 9.66 -7.18
N TYR A 81 6.64 9.78 -8.27
CA TYR A 81 5.85 8.67 -8.81
C TYR A 81 6.72 7.49 -9.24
N ALA A 82 7.89 7.75 -9.85
CA ALA A 82 8.83 6.71 -10.22
C ALA A 82 9.41 5.97 -9.00
N VAL A 83 9.81 6.71 -7.95
CA VAL A 83 10.32 6.12 -6.70
C VAL A 83 9.24 5.30 -6.01
N GLU A 84 8.03 5.84 -5.87
CA GLU A 84 6.92 5.15 -5.22
C GLU A 84 6.45 3.92 -6.02
N PHE A 85 6.47 3.99 -7.36
CA PHE A 85 6.23 2.83 -8.21
C PHE A 85 7.25 1.71 -7.94
N LEU A 86 8.54 2.01 -7.97
CA LEU A 86 9.60 1.04 -7.67
C LEU A 86 9.49 0.50 -6.24
N PHE A 87 9.12 1.35 -5.27
CA PHE A 87 8.92 0.92 -3.90
C PHE A 87 7.72 -0.03 -3.79
N SER A 88 6.61 0.25 -4.47
CA SER A 88 5.43 -0.61 -4.50
C SER A 88 5.73 -2.00 -5.10
N LEU A 89 6.52 -2.07 -6.18
CA LEU A 89 6.98 -3.33 -6.76
C LEU A 89 7.88 -4.12 -5.81
N THR A 90 8.76 -3.41 -5.07
CA THR A 90 9.62 -4.02 -4.06
C THR A 90 8.79 -4.64 -2.94
N VAL A 91 7.82 -3.90 -2.41
CA VAL A 91 6.90 -4.37 -1.37
C VAL A 91 6.08 -5.55 -1.88
N LEU A 92 5.59 -5.50 -3.13
CA LEU A 92 4.81 -6.57 -3.74
C LEU A 92 5.64 -7.86 -3.89
N SER A 93 6.89 -7.72 -4.36
CA SER A 93 7.84 -8.84 -4.42
C SER A 93 8.07 -9.47 -3.05
N PHE A 94 8.26 -8.66 -2.00
CA PHE A 94 8.41 -9.14 -0.63
C PHE A 94 7.12 -9.81 -0.13
N PHE A 95 5.95 -9.31 -0.55
CA PHE A 95 4.65 -9.83 -0.17
C PHE A 95 4.45 -11.23 -0.73
N LEU A 96 4.68 -11.39 -2.03
CA LEU A 96 4.54 -12.68 -2.75
C LEU A 96 5.60 -13.70 -2.29
N ARG A 97 6.82 -13.25 -2.02
CA ARG A 97 7.92 -14.09 -1.49
C ARG A 97 7.81 -14.36 0.02
N LYS A 98 6.79 -13.81 0.69
CA LYS A 98 6.52 -13.97 2.12
C LYS A 98 7.73 -13.69 3.01
N LYS A 99 8.47 -12.62 2.71
CA LYS A 99 9.67 -12.27 3.47
C LYS A 99 9.31 -11.79 4.87
N ARG A 100 10.09 -12.17 5.88
CA ARG A 100 9.93 -11.73 7.29
C ARG A 100 9.98 -10.23 7.51
N PHE A 101 10.65 -9.49 6.63
CA PHE A 101 10.71 -8.04 6.70
C PHE A 101 9.46 -7.34 6.15
N LEU A 102 8.56 -8.07 5.48
CA LEU A 102 7.38 -7.49 4.83
C LEU A 102 6.51 -6.63 5.77
N PRO A 103 6.15 -7.04 7.00
CA PRO A 103 5.23 -6.24 7.80
C PRO A 103 5.78 -4.84 8.09
N LYS A 104 7.08 -4.72 8.36
CA LYS A 104 7.76 -3.43 8.55
C LYS A 104 7.82 -2.63 7.25
N LEU A 105 8.17 -3.30 6.15
CA LEU A 105 8.27 -2.66 4.83
C LEU A 105 6.92 -2.14 4.33
N TYR A 106 5.83 -2.87 4.57
CA TYR A 106 4.47 -2.48 4.20
C TYR A 106 3.99 -1.28 5.02
N ILE A 107 4.29 -1.23 6.33
CA ILE A 107 4.01 -0.06 7.17
C ILE A 107 4.78 1.17 6.67
N LEU A 108 6.07 1.01 6.35
CA LEU A 108 6.87 2.08 5.77
C LEU A 108 6.29 2.57 4.45
N PHE A 109 5.79 1.67 3.60
CA PHE A 109 5.12 2.00 2.35
C PHE A 109 3.81 2.79 2.55
N LEU A 110 2.97 2.42 3.52
CA LEU A 110 1.77 3.20 3.83
C LEU A 110 2.10 4.61 4.31
N ILE A 111 3.17 4.75 5.10
CA ILE A 111 3.65 6.06 5.55
C ILE A 111 4.22 6.85 4.37
N SER A 112 5.00 6.22 3.48
CA SER A 112 5.58 6.89 2.32
C SER A 112 4.49 7.46 1.42
N ILE A 113 3.43 6.70 1.12
CA ILE A 113 2.27 7.18 0.35
C ILE A 113 1.69 8.47 0.94
N VAL A 114 1.42 8.49 2.25
CA VAL A 114 0.82 9.66 2.90
C VAL A 114 1.78 10.87 2.81
N VAL A 115 3.07 10.64 3.06
CA VAL A 115 4.09 11.70 3.03
C VAL A 115 4.28 12.24 1.62
N THR A 116 4.43 11.38 0.61
CA THR A 116 4.68 11.79 -0.77
C THR A 116 3.46 12.44 -1.41
N MET A 117 2.24 11.97 -1.12
CA MET A 117 1.03 12.67 -1.56
C MET A 117 0.88 14.05 -0.90
N SER A 118 1.14 14.15 0.40
CA SER A 118 1.08 15.45 1.10
C SER A 118 2.15 16.42 0.59
N LEU A 119 3.36 15.92 0.33
CA LEU A 119 4.44 16.70 -0.27
C LEU A 119 4.07 17.17 -1.67
N ASN A 120 3.51 16.30 -2.52
CA ASN A 120 3.09 16.66 -3.86
C ASN A 120 1.98 17.72 -3.85
N LEU A 121 1.02 17.61 -2.92
CA LEU A 121 -0.02 18.62 -2.71
C LEU A 121 0.56 19.98 -2.27
N TYR A 122 1.51 19.96 -1.34
CA TYR A 122 2.21 21.16 -0.91
C TYR A 122 3.00 21.82 -2.06
N MET A 123 3.70 21.02 -2.86
CA MET A 123 4.41 21.48 -4.05
C MET A 123 3.44 22.09 -5.07
N LEU A 124 2.28 21.47 -5.30
CA LEU A 124 1.25 21.98 -6.20
C LEU A 124 0.81 23.39 -5.79
N TYR A 125 0.47 23.56 -4.50
CA TYR A 125 0.07 24.87 -3.95
C TYR A 125 1.18 25.93 -4.03
N ARG A 126 2.44 25.54 -3.86
CA ARG A 126 3.57 26.48 -3.80
C ARG A 126 4.14 26.83 -5.17
N LEU A 127 4.16 25.89 -6.11
CA LEU A 127 4.83 26.04 -7.40
C LEU A 127 3.87 26.42 -8.52
N ILE A 128 2.57 26.15 -8.39
CA ILE A 128 1.58 26.53 -9.39
C ILE A 128 0.73 27.69 -8.87
N PRO A 129 1.02 28.94 -9.29
CA PRO A 129 0.27 30.10 -8.83
C PRO A 129 -1.17 30.06 -9.30
N GLY A 130 -2.10 30.43 -8.42
CA GLY A 130 -3.54 30.48 -8.70
C GLY A 130 -4.27 29.13 -8.60
N VAL A 131 -3.58 28.04 -8.26
CA VAL A 131 -4.25 26.77 -7.96
C VAL A 131 -4.95 26.86 -6.61
N ASN A 132 -6.26 26.58 -6.61
CA ASN A 132 -7.04 26.45 -5.40
C ASN A 132 -7.08 24.97 -4.99
N ILE A 133 -6.61 24.68 -3.77
CA ILE A 133 -6.66 23.32 -3.22
C ILE A 133 -8.08 23.03 -2.76
N GLY A 134 -8.81 22.31 -3.60
CA GLY A 134 -10.18 21.90 -3.35
C GLY A 134 -10.31 20.49 -2.76
N TYR A 135 -11.56 20.07 -2.62
CA TYR A 135 -11.95 18.74 -2.14
C TYR A 135 -11.28 17.61 -2.94
N ASN A 136 -11.17 17.76 -4.26
CA ASN A 136 -10.61 16.74 -5.15
C ASN A 136 -9.15 16.38 -4.82
N GLU A 137 -8.37 17.34 -4.32
CA GLU A 137 -6.95 17.09 -4.01
C GLU A 137 -6.73 16.65 -2.56
N LEU A 138 -7.62 17.04 -1.65
CA LEU A 138 -7.56 16.67 -0.24
C LEU A 138 -8.08 15.26 0.03
N VAL A 139 -9.16 14.85 -0.65
CA VAL A 139 -9.81 13.55 -0.43
C VAL A 139 -8.86 12.36 -0.64
N PRO A 140 -8.03 12.32 -1.70
CA PRO A 140 -7.06 11.24 -1.88
C PRO A 140 -6.08 11.13 -0.69
N VAL A 141 -5.62 12.25 -0.15
CA VAL A 141 -4.73 12.26 1.02
C VAL A 141 -5.45 11.69 2.24
N PHE A 142 -6.64 12.20 2.55
CA PHE A 142 -7.45 11.70 3.68
C PHE A 142 -7.78 10.21 3.57
N ARG A 143 -8.13 9.73 2.37
CA ARG A 143 -8.40 8.31 2.12
C ARG A 143 -7.18 7.45 2.44
N ASN A 144 -5.98 7.88 2.05
CA ASN A 144 -4.75 7.15 2.34
C ASN A 144 -4.36 7.19 3.82
N VAL A 145 -4.64 8.30 4.51
CA VAL A 145 -4.48 8.39 5.97
C VAL A 145 -5.39 7.39 6.69
N ILE A 146 -6.67 7.33 6.32
CA ILE A 146 -7.62 6.35 6.90
C ILE A 146 -7.17 4.92 6.60
N SER A 147 -6.75 4.65 5.36
CA SER A 147 -6.21 3.35 4.96
C SER A 147 -5.00 2.96 5.82
N ALA A 148 -4.06 3.89 6.05
CA ALA A 148 -2.92 3.67 6.92
C ALA A 148 -3.34 3.35 8.37
N PHE A 149 -4.32 4.07 8.92
CA PHE A 149 -4.85 3.81 10.26
C PHE A 149 -5.51 2.45 10.41
N ILE A 150 -6.07 1.88 9.33
CA ILE A 150 -6.65 0.53 9.35
C ILE A 150 -5.53 -0.52 9.26
N TRP A 151 -4.62 -0.35 8.30
CA TRP A 151 -3.66 -1.40 7.97
C TRP A 151 -2.45 -1.44 8.91
N ILE A 152 -1.97 -0.30 9.41
CA ILE A 152 -0.79 -0.29 10.30
C ILE A 152 -1.05 -1.11 11.57
N PRO A 153 -2.15 -0.89 12.34
CA PRO A 153 -2.45 -1.70 13.52
C PRO A 153 -2.65 -3.18 13.17
N TYR A 154 -3.29 -3.47 12.04
CA TYR A 154 -3.47 -4.85 11.56
C TYR A 154 -2.12 -5.55 11.32
N PHE A 155 -1.18 -4.91 10.63
CA PHE A 155 0.14 -5.50 10.36
C PHE A 155 1.03 -5.65 11.61
N ILE A 156 0.77 -4.87 12.66
CA ILE A 156 1.48 -4.98 13.96
C ILE A 156 0.89 -6.10 14.83
N THR A 157 -0.43 -6.15 14.95
CA THR A 157 -1.12 -6.96 15.98
C THR A 157 -1.57 -8.33 15.46
N SER A 158 -1.89 -8.45 14.17
CA SER A 158 -2.54 -9.63 13.62
C SER A 158 -1.70 -10.89 13.75
N VAL A 159 -2.26 -11.90 14.43
CA VAL A 159 -1.70 -13.26 14.54
C VAL A 159 -1.46 -13.84 13.15
N ARG A 160 -2.34 -13.53 12.20
CA ARG A 160 -2.28 -14.01 10.83
C ARG A 160 -1.07 -13.47 10.08
N VAL A 161 -0.80 -12.17 10.19
CA VAL A 161 0.39 -11.53 9.59
C VAL A 161 1.66 -12.15 10.16
N LYS A 162 1.72 -12.31 11.49
CA LYS A 162 2.87 -12.93 12.17
C LYS A 162 3.11 -14.37 11.69
N ARG A 163 2.05 -15.18 11.61
CA ARG A 163 2.15 -16.59 11.18
C ARG A 163 2.47 -16.77 9.69
N THR A 164 2.06 -15.85 8.82
CA THR A 164 2.34 -15.92 7.38
C THR A 164 3.73 -15.41 7.01
N PHE A 165 4.27 -14.40 7.71
CA PHE A 165 5.52 -13.74 7.31
C PHE A 165 6.69 -13.89 8.29
N ILE A 166 6.47 -13.95 9.60
CA ILE A 166 7.55 -13.81 10.60
C ILE A 166 8.16 -15.15 11.03
N ARG A 167 7.45 -16.25 10.79
CA ARG A 167 7.87 -17.61 11.15
C ARG A 167 9.27 -17.94 10.65
#